data_AF-A0A7S0JXV6-F1
#
_entry.id   AF-A0A7S0JXV6-F1
#
_cell.length_a   1.000
_cell.length_b   1.000
_cell.length_c   1.000
_cell.angle_alpha   90.00
_cell.angle_beta   90.00
_cell.angle_gamma   90.00
#
_symmetry.space_group_name_H-M   'P 1'
#
loop_
_entity.id
_entity.type
_entity.pdbx_description
1 polymer ?
#
loop_
_entity_poly.entity_id
_entity_poly.type
_entity_poly.pdbx_seq_one_letter_code
_entity_poly.pdbx_strand_id
1 'polypeptide(L)'
;HKVEAILYPSLMVPAVAEKGSDGDAVYCNGALVSTRHALTRNASLASAAGLPACTVPAGMTRKRASAGVGVPGGERMPVGVEVAGLPGSDARLLAVARALQGVVAALPDPVLRSRWQRGVVRS
;
A
#
# COMPACT_ATOMS: atom_id res chain seq x y z
N HIS A 1 9.26 -19.85 20.45
CA HIS A 1 8.01 -19.55 19.72
C HIS A 1 8.18 -19.89 18.24
N LYS A 2 7.15 -20.42 17.58
CA LYS A 2 7.17 -20.74 16.14
C LYS A 2 6.56 -19.56 15.36
N VAL A 3 7.36 -18.92 14.51
CA VAL A 3 6.90 -17.81 13.65
C VAL A 3 6.40 -18.39 12.34
N GLU A 4 5.16 -18.11 11.98
CA GLU A 4 4.52 -18.65 10.77
C GLU A 4 4.53 -17.65 9.60
N ALA A 5 4.58 -16.35 9.90
CA ALA A 5 4.70 -15.28 8.93
C ALA A 5 5.30 -14.03 9.59
N ILE A 6 5.89 -13.16 8.76
CA ILE A 6 6.36 -11.83 9.16
C ILE A 6 5.51 -10.79 8.44
N LEU A 7 5.14 -9.73 9.15
CA LEU A 7 4.36 -8.60 8.63
C LEU A 7 5.21 -7.34 8.63
N TYR A 8 5.15 -6.57 7.54
CA TYR A 8 5.80 -5.27 7.42
C TYR A 8 5.06 -4.37 6.42
N PRO A 9 5.18 -3.04 6.50
CA PRO A 9 4.58 -2.15 5.49
C PRO A 9 5.02 -2.56 4.08
N SER A 10 4.10 -2.69 3.14
CA SER A 10 4.47 -3.11 1.78
C SER A 10 5.35 -2.06 1.07
N LEU A 11 5.08 -0.77 1.31
CA LEU A 11 5.82 0.36 0.75
C LEU A 11 6.17 1.37 1.85
N MET A 12 7.24 2.14 1.65
CA MET A 12 7.66 3.19 2.59
C MET A 12 6.78 4.44 2.51
N VAL A 13 6.15 4.66 1.34
CA VAL A 13 5.29 5.80 1.03
C VAL A 13 4.01 5.32 0.36
N PRO A 14 2.87 6.04 0.51
CA PRO A 14 1.70 5.80 -0.34
C PRO A 14 2.04 6.10 -1.81
N ALA A 15 1.09 5.85 -2.72
CA ALA A 15 1.24 6.19 -4.12
C ALA A 15 1.72 7.65 -4.28
N VAL A 16 2.75 7.79 -5.12
CA VAL A 16 3.42 9.05 -5.42
C VAL A 16 2.87 9.57 -6.73
N ALA A 17 2.79 10.89 -6.88
CA ALA A 17 2.39 11.48 -8.16
C ALA A 17 3.36 11.03 -9.26
N GLU A 18 2.83 10.72 -10.44
CA GLU A 18 3.67 10.61 -11.62
C GLU A 18 4.37 11.95 -11.83
N LYS A 19 5.68 11.90 -12.06
CA LYS A 19 6.45 13.09 -12.37
C LYS A 19 6.68 13.18 -13.88
N GLY A 20 6.73 14.41 -14.38
CA GLY A 20 7.43 14.70 -15.63
C GLY A 20 8.94 14.51 -15.48
N SER A 21 9.74 15.06 -16.40
CA SER A 21 11.20 14.86 -16.48
C SER A 21 12.02 15.18 -15.21
N ASP A 22 11.47 15.88 -14.22
CA ASP A 22 12.23 16.56 -13.17
C ASP A 22 12.09 15.94 -11.76
N GLY A 23 12.24 14.62 -11.65
CA GLY A 23 13.04 14.14 -10.51
C GLY A 23 12.63 12.83 -9.86
N ASP A 24 13.60 11.95 -9.67
CA ASP A 24 13.43 10.61 -9.11
C ASP A 24 13.35 10.55 -7.58
N ALA A 25 12.91 11.61 -6.88
CA ALA A 25 12.95 11.65 -5.42
C ALA A 25 11.63 12.03 -4.73
N VAL A 26 11.38 11.41 -3.57
CA VAL A 26 10.19 11.56 -2.72
C VAL A 26 10.60 11.74 -1.26
N TYR A 27 9.79 12.45 -0.48
CA TYR A 27 10.03 12.60 0.95
C TYR A 27 9.50 11.37 1.71
N CYS A 28 10.37 10.74 2.49
CA CYS A 28 10.04 9.67 3.41
C CYS A 28 10.61 10.02 4.79
N ASN A 29 9.75 10.13 5.81
CA ASN A 29 10.13 10.50 7.18
C ASN A 29 11.03 11.75 7.28
N GLY A 30 10.73 12.77 6.47
CA GLY A 30 11.49 14.04 6.44
C GLY A 30 12.78 14.00 5.61
N ALA A 31 13.19 12.85 5.10
CA ALA A 31 14.34 12.72 4.22
C ALA A 31 13.93 12.61 2.75
N LEU A 32 14.68 13.24 1.86
CA LEU A 32 14.52 13.06 0.42
C LEU A 32 15.24 11.78 0.00
N VAL A 33 14.50 10.80 -0.53
CA VAL A 33 15.02 9.51 -0.98
C VAL A 33 14.60 9.25 -2.42
N SER A 34 15.29 8.37 -3.14
CA SER A 34 14.85 8.04 -4.49
C SER A 34 13.49 7.32 -4.49
N THR A 35 12.65 7.60 -5.48
CA THR A 35 11.35 6.95 -5.70
C THR A 35 11.52 5.46 -5.80
N ARG A 36 12.53 4.98 -6.56
CA ARG A 36 12.86 3.56 -6.64
C ARG A 36 13.11 2.98 -5.24
N HIS A 37 13.97 3.62 -4.44
CA HIS A 37 14.25 3.14 -3.09
C HIS A 37 12.98 3.10 -2.23
N ALA A 38 12.18 4.16 -2.24
CA ALA A 38 10.94 4.25 -1.46
C ALA A 38 9.91 3.17 -1.83
N LEU A 39 9.87 2.77 -3.11
CA LEU A 39 8.93 1.78 -3.63
C LEU A 39 9.45 0.34 -3.53
N THR A 40 10.76 0.09 -3.61
CA THR A 40 11.28 -1.28 -3.66
C THR A 40 11.87 -1.78 -2.35
N ARG A 41 12.29 -0.90 -1.43
CA ARG A 41 13.02 -1.30 -0.20
C ARG A 41 12.32 -2.43 0.58
N ASN A 42 11.00 -2.37 0.69
CA ASN A 42 10.21 -3.41 1.36
C ASN A 42 9.74 -4.50 0.39
N ALA A 43 9.19 -4.11 -0.76
CA ALA A 43 8.62 -5.04 -1.75
C ALA A 43 9.63 -6.04 -2.33
N SER A 44 10.94 -5.75 -2.27
CA SER A 44 11.97 -6.69 -2.74
C SER A 44 12.38 -7.73 -1.70
N LEU A 45 11.99 -7.60 -0.42
CA LEU A 45 12.53 -8.43 0.67
C LEU A 45 12.16 -9.90 0.52
N ALA A 46 10.86 -10.20 0.39
CA ALA A 46 10.40 -11.59 0.24
C ALA A 46 10.92 -12.23 -1.04
N SER A 47 10.87 -11.50 -2.16
CA SER A 47 11.37 -11.98 -3.46
C SER A 47 12.87 -12.29 -3.42
N ALA A 48 13.69 -11.40 -2.85
CA ALA A 48 15.13 -11.62 -2.71
C ALA A 48 15.46 -12.82 -1.80
N ALA A 49 14.58 -13.13 -0.84
CA ALA A 49 14.72 -14.27 0.06
C ALA A 49 14.07 -15.56 -0.45
N GLY A 50 13.42 -15.55 -1.62
CA GLY A 50 12.69 -16.70 -2.16
C GLY A 50 11.48 -17.12 -1.33
N LEU A 51 10.90 -16.18 -0.57
CA LEU A 51 9.74 -16.44 0.30
C LEU A 51 8.43 -16.13 -0.44
N PRO A 52 7.37 -16.93 -0.26
CA PRO A 52 6.04 -16.55 -0.71
C PRO A 52 5.56 -15.34 0.11
N ALA A 53 4.98 -14.35 -0.57
CA ALA A 53 4.42 -13.18 0.08
C ALA A 53 3.19 -12.66 -0.66
N CYS A 54 2.31 -11.98 0.08
CA CYS A 54 1.20 -11.24 -0.49
C CYS A 54 0.99 -9.93 0.28
N THR A 55 0.53 -8.90 -0.44
CA THR A 55 0.14 -7.63 0.19
C THR A 55 -1.36 -7.64 0.45
N VAL A 56 -1.75 -7.31 1.68
CA VAL A 56 -3.15 -7.03 2.04
C VAL A 56 -3.33 -5.53 2.29
N PRO A 57 -4.50 -4.97 1.91
CA PRO A 57 -4.86 -3.62 2.32
C PRO A 57 -4.81 -3.46 3.84
N ALA A 58 -4.16 -2.40 4.31
CA ALA A 58 -3.98 -2.10 5.74
C ALA A 58 -4.68 -0.81 6.19
N GLY A 59 -5.29 -0.07 5.25
CA GLY A 59 -6.02 1.15 5.54
C GLY A 59 -5.70 2.25 4.54
N MET A 60 -5.87 3.49 4.99
CA MET A 60 -5.59 4.67 4.17
C MET A 60 -4.73 5.66 4.97
N THR A 61 -3.95 6.46 4.27
CA THR A 61 -3.28 7.61 4.85
C THR A 61 -4.28 8.61 5.42
N ARG A 62 -3.81 9.44 6.35
CA ARG A 62 -4.55 10.61 6.82
C ARG A 62 -4.36 11.74 5.82
N LYS A 63 -5.46 12.43 5.49
CA LYS A 63 -5.40 13.70 4.75
C LYS A 63 -4.82 14.77 5.67
N ARG A 64 -3.84 15.54 5.18
CA ARG A 64 -3.31 16.73 5.84
C ARG A 64 -4.24 17.90 5.53
N ALA A 65 -4.74 18.56 6.57
CA ALA A 65 -5.73 19.64 6.44
C ALA A 65 -5.23 20.81 5.59
N SER A 66 -3.92 21.07 5.58
CA SER A 66 -3.28 22.16 4.83
C SER A 66 -2.88 21.78 3.38
N ALA A 67 -3.00 20.51 2.98
CA ALA A 67 -2.57 20.08 1.66
C ALA A 67 -3.73 20.11 0.65
N GLY A 68 -3.51 20.80 -0.48
CA GLY A 68 -4.43 20.85 -1.61
C GLY A 68 -4.54 19.52 -2.36
N VAL A 69 -5.56 19.39 -3.22
CA VAL A 69 -5.73 18.25 -4.14
C VAL A 69 -4.50 18.14 -5.05
N GLY A 70 -4.00 16.93 -5.30
CA GLY A 70 -2.77 16.71 -6.08
C GLY A 70 -1.45 17.00 -5.35
N VAL A 71 -1.48 17.46 -4.09
CA VAL A 71 -0.28 17.66 -3.25
C VAL A 71 -0.07 16.43 -2.36
N PRO A 72 1.18 16.01 -2.06
CA PRO A 72 1.44 14.89 -1.14
C PRO A 72 0.73 15.02 0.22
N GLY A 73 -0.24 14.13 0.47
CA GLY A 73 -1.07 14.13 1.66
C GLY A 73 -2.34 15.00 1.57
N GLY A 74 -2.64 15.58 0.42
CA GLY A 74 -3.92 16.26 0.15
C GLY A 74 -5.11 15.30 -0.01
N GLU A 75 -4.83 14.02 -0.19
CA GLU A 75 -5.82 12.96 -0.34
C GLU A 75 -5.48 11.75 0.54
N ARG A 76 -6.51 10.96 0.84
CA ARG A 76 -6.34 9.66 1.50
C ARG A 76 -5.95 8.65 0.43
N MET A 77 -4.80 8.02 0.61
CA MET A 77 -4.27 7.01 -0.30
C MET A 77 -4.24 5.65 0.39
N PRO A 78 -4.49 4.54 -0.32
CA PRO A 78 -4.40 3.20 0.26
C PRO A 78 -2.97 2.91 0.72
N VAL A 79 -2.85 2.17 1.81
CA VAL A 79 -1.59 1.60 2.30
C VAL A 79 -1.76 0.10 2.51
N GLY A 80 -0.68 -0.65 2.36
CA GLY A 80 -0.68 -2.11 2.48
C GLY A 80 0.31 -2.61 3.54
N VAL A 81 0.08 -3.83 3.99
CA VAL A 81 1.05 -4.62 4.75
C VAL A 81 1.36 -5.87 3.93
N GLU A 82 2.65 -6.16 3.79
CA GLU A 82 3.12 -7.40 3.21
C GLU A 82 3.17 -8.49 4.28
N VAL A 83 2.67 -9.66 3.93
CA VAL A 83 2.74 -10.88 4.74
C VAL A 83 3.66 -11.83 4.00
N ALA A 84 4.79 -12.19 4.62
CA ALA A 84 5.74 -13.16 4.07
C ALA A 84 5.73 -14.45 4.89
N GLY A 85 5.53 -15.59 4.22
CA GLY A 85 5.46 -16.91 4.82
C GLY A 85 6.74 -17.73 4.65
N LEU A 86 6.71 -18.97 5.13
CA LEU A 86 7.77 -19.95 4.90
C LEU A 86 7.73 -20.49 3.45
N PRO A 87 8.85 -20.97 2.89
CA PRO A 87 8.85 -21.64 1.59
C PRO A 87 7.82 -22.78 1.52
N GLY A 88 7.05 -22.84 0.44
CA GLY A 88 6.02 -23.87 0.21
C GLY A 88 4.79 -23.76 1.11
N SER A 89 4.59 -22.64 1.81
CA SER A 89 3.47 -22.44 2.75
C SER A 89 2.35 -21.55 2.23
N ASP A 90 2.19 -21.40 0.91
CA ASP A 90 1.25 -20.49 0.24
C ASP A 90 -0.19 -20.59 0.77
N ALA A 91 -0.71 -21.81 0.96
CA ALA A 91 -2.04 -22.02 1.51
C ALA A 91 -2.17 -21.46 2.95
N ARG A 92 -1.13 -21.62 3.76
CA ARG A 92 -1.08 -21.10 5.14
C ARG A 92 -0.94 -19.58 5.14
N LEU A 93 -0.09 -19.04 4.26
CA LEU A 93 0.08 -17.60 4.04
C LEU A 93 -1.26 -16.94 3.66
N LEU A 94 -1.98 -17.52 2.70
CA LEU A 94 -3.27 -17.00 2.26
C LEU A 94 -4.33 -17.08 3.38
N ALA A 95 -4.29 -18.11 4.22
CA ALA A 95 -5.16 -18.19 5.40
C ALA A 95 -4.88 -17.06 6.40
N VAL A 96 -3.60 -16.74 6.64
CA VAL A 96 -3.20 -15.59 7.49
C VAL A 96 -3.65 -14.27 6.86
N ALA A 97 -3.40 -14.08 5.56
CA ALA A 97 -3.84 -12.88 4.82
C ALA A 97 -5.35 -12.70 4.88
N ARG A 98 -6.11 -13.79 4.75
CA ARG A 98 -7.57 -13.77 4.84
C ARG A 98 -8.06 -13.40 6.23
N ALA A 99 -7.42 -13.91 7.28
CA ALA A 99 -7.74 -13.54 8.65
C ALA A 99 -7.48 -12.04 8.89
N LEU A 100 -6.39 -11.49 8.36
CA LEU A 100 -6.07 -10.05 8.47
C LEU A 100 -7.12 -9.17 7.77
N GLN A 101 -7.61 -9.58 6.60
CA GLN A 101 -8.70 -8.88 5.91
C GLN A 101 -10.00 -8.82 6.72
N GLY A 102 -10.23 -9.78 7.62
CA GLY A 102 -11.38 -9.74 8.53
C GLY A 102 -11.24 -8.70 9.66
N VAL A 103 -10.02 -8.25 9.95
CA VAL A 103 -9.71 -7.28 11.01
C VAL A 103 -9.58 -5.87 10.46
N VAL A 104 -9.01 -5.72 9.26
CA VAL A 104 -8.82 -4.40 8.63
C VAL A 104 -10.14 -3.94 8.00
N ALA A 105 -10.53 -2.69 8.26
CA ALA A 105 -11.69 -2.08 7.65
C ALA A 105 -11.60 -2.14 6.11
N ALA A 106 -12.71 -2.51 5.46
CA ALA A 106 -12.79 -2.55 4.01
C ALA A 106 -12.38 -1.19 3.41
N LEU A 107 -11.45 -1.22 2.45
CA LEU A 107 -11.10 -0.01 1.74
C LEU A 107 -12.28 0.48 0.92
N PRO A 108 -12.54 1.80 0.89
CA PRO A 108 -13.54 2.35 -0.01
C PRO A 108 -13.12 2.07 -1.46
N ASP A 109 -14.04 1.53 -2.25
CA ASP A 109 -13.82 1.35 -3.67
C ASP A 109 -13.60 2.72 -4.35
N PRO A 110 -12.45 2.94 -5.02
CA PRO A 110 -12.16 4.20 -5.70
C PRO A 110 -13.12 4.48 -6.87
N VAL A 111 -13.70 3.44 -7.49
CA VAL A 111 -14.63 3.54 -8.61
C VAL A 111 -16.04 3.90 -8.14
N LEU A 112 -16.52 3.33 -7.01
CA LEU A 112 -17.83 3.68 -6.46
C LEU A 112 -17.90 5.17 -6.08
N ARG A 113 -16.87 5.75 -5.48
CA ARG A 113 -16.89 7.19 -5.13
C ARG A 113 -17.01 8.12 -6.34
N SER A 114 -16.32 7.80 -7.43
CA SER A 114 -16.33 8.66 -8.64
C SER A 114 -17.61 8.53 -9.48
N ARG A 115 -18.28 7.37 -9.45
CA ARG A 115 -19.57 7.16 -10.14
C ARG A 115 -20.74 7.85 -9.42
N TRP A 116 -20.74 7.90 -8.09
CA TRP A 116 -21.78 8.57 -7.30
C TRP A 116 -21.68 10.10 -7.34
N GLN A 117 -20.47 10.65 -7.43
CA GLN A 117 -20.26 12.10 -7.55
C GLN A 117 -20.59 12.67 -8.94
N ARG A 118 -20.64 11.83 -9.98
CA ARG A 118 -20.91 12.26 -11.37
C ARG A 118 -22.36 12.13 -11.83
N GLY A 119 -23.27 11.74 -10.95
CA GLY A 119 -24.67 11.57 -11.29
C GLY A 119 -24.88 10.37 -12.22
N VAL A 120 -25.57 9.35 -11.73
CA VAL A 120 -26.15 8.33 -12.60
C VAL A 120 -27.28 9.03 -13.38
N VAL A 121 -26.96 9.59 -14.54
CA VAL A 121 -27.95 9.85 -15.57
C VAL A 121 -28.34 8.47 -16.11
N ARG A 122 -29.50 7.97 -15.70
CA ARG A 122 -30.13 6.82 -16.36
C ARG A 122 -30.53 7.27 -17.76
N SER A 123 -29.88 6.71 -18.79
CA SER A 123 -30.44 6.63 -20.14
C SER A 123 -31.45 5.48 -20.21
#